data_AF-A0A166TR61-F1
#
_entry.id   AF-A0A166TR61-F1
#
_cell.length_a   1.000
_cell.length_b   1.000
_cell.length_c   1.000
_cell.angle_alpha   90.00
_cell.angle_beta   90.00
_cell.angle_gamma   90.00
#
_symmetry.space_group_name_H-M   'P 1'
#
loop_
_entity.id
_entity.type
_entity.pdbx_description
1 polymer ?
#
loop_
_entity_poly.entity_id
_entity_poly.type
_entity_poly.pdbx_seq_one_letter_code
_entity_poly.pdbx_strand_id
1 'polypeptide(L)'
;GEHNIKVTEGSEQFISSSRVIRHPNYSSYNIDNDIMLIKLSKPATLNSYVQPVALPTSCAPAGTMCTVSGWGNTMSSTADKNKLQCLNIPILSYSDCNNSYPGMITNAMFCAGYLEGG
;
A
#
# COMPACT_ATOMS: atom_id res chain seq x y z
N GLY A 1 -8.47 14.47 1.52
CA GLY A 1 -7.54 13.49 2.06
C GLY A 1 -6.46 14.25 2.79
N GLU A 2 -5.50 13.51 3.32
CA GLU A 2 -4.31 14.07 3.96
C GLU A 2 -3.20 14.21 2.90
N HIS A 3 -2.46 15.31 2.91
CA HIS A 3 -1.24 15.48 2.12
C HIS A 3 -0.04 15.72 3.02
N ASN A 4 -0.14 16.64 3.99
CA ASN A 4 0.89 16.90 4.99
C ASN A 4 0.47 16.50 6.40
N ILE A 5 0.90 15.33 6.87
CA ILE A 5 0.52 14.75 8.19
C ILE A 5 0.93 15.59 9.42
N LYS A 6 1.62 16.72 9.24
CA LYS A 6 2.00 17.66 10.31
C LYS A 6 1.20 18.96 10.29
N VAL A 7 0.37 19.18 9.28
CA VAL A 7 -0.39 20.41 9.08
C VAL A 7 -1.85 20.05 8.87
N THR A 8 -2.77 20.74 9.54
CA THR A 8 -4.19 20.64 9.20
C THR A 8 -4.47 21.51 7.98
N GLU A 9 -4.73 20.90 6.82
CA GLU A 9 -4.95 21.59 5.54
C GLU A 9 -6.44 21.83 5.27
N GLY A 10 -7.33 21.20 6.04
CA GLY A 10 -8.79 21.36 5.95
C GLY A 10 -9.46 20.34 5.03
N SER A 11 -8.69 19.49 4.36
CA SER A 11 -9.17 18.41 3.49
C SER A 11 -9.26 17.05 4.19
N GLU A 12 -8.85 16.96 5.44
CA GLU A 12 -8.75 15.73 6.23
C GLU A 12 -10.12 15.32 6.80
N GLN A 13 -10.28 14.02 7.05
CA GLN A 13 -11.40 13.48 7.80
C GLN A 13 -10.86 12.44 8.80
N PHE A 14 -10.90 12.78 10.08
CA PHE A 14 -10.54 11.87 11.15
C PHE A 14 -11.77 11.05 11.56
N ILE A 15 -11.73 9.74 11.30
CA ILE A 15 -12.83 8.81 11.56
C ILE A 15 -12.28 7.59 12.30
N SER A 16 -12.76 7.35 13.52
CA SER A 16 -12.39 6.16 14.29
C SER A 16 -12.84 4.87 13.60
N SER A 17 -12.12 3.78 13.81
CA SER A 17 -12.59 2.45 13.44
C SER A 17 -13.72 1.99 14.37
N SER A 18 -14.75 1.36 13.82
CA SER A 18 -15.74 0.60 14.59
C SER A 18 -15.37 -0.88 14.69
N ARG A 19 -14.70 -1.41 13.66
CA ARG A 19 -14.19 -2.79 13.61
C ARG A 19 -12.87 -2.85 12.85
N VAL A 20 -11.99 -3.72 13.31
CA VAL A 20 -10.71 -4.05 12.67
C VAL A 20 -10.69 -5.57 12.49
N ILE A 21 -10.62 -6.03 11.24
CA ILE A 21 -10.87 -7.43 10.88
C ILE A 21 -9.67 -7.92 10.07
N ARG A 22 -8.75 -8.63 10.73
CA ARG A 22 -7.64 -9.33 10.06
C ARG A 22 -8.16 -10.50 9.24
N HIS A 23 -7.45 -10.84 8.17
CA HIS A 23 -7.73 -12.06 7.42
C HIS A 23 -7.69 -13.30 8.36
N PRO A 24 -8.67 -14.22 8.30
CA PRO A 24 -8.72 -15.36 9.21
C PRO A 24 -7.52 -16.30 9.09
N ASN A 25 -6.87 -16.34 7.92
CA ASN A 25 -5.68 -17.15 7.66
C ASN A 25 -4.38 -16.32 7.69
N TYR A 26 -4.39 -15.12 8.29
CA TYR A 26 -3.16 -14.34 8.49
C TYR A 26 -2.17 -15.16 9.33
N SER A 27 -0.93 -15.27 8.84
CA SER A 27 0.17 -15.95 9.53
C SER A 27 1.26 -14.96 9.87
N SER A 28 1.46 -14.68 11.16
CA SER A 28 2.54 -13.79 11.61
C SER A 28 3.94 -14.41 11.50
N TYR A 29 4.04 -15.72 11.23
CA TYR A 29 5.33 -16.41 11.11
C TYR A 29 6.05 -16.06 9.80
N ASN A 30 5.30 -16.01 8.70
CA ASN A 30 5.82 -15.73 7.35
C ASN A 30 5.12 -14.55 6.68
N ILE A 31 4.24 -13.84 7.39
CA ILE A 31 3.49 -12.67 6.90
C ILE A 31 2.55 -13.05 5.73
N ASP A 32 2.11 -14.31 5.67
CA ASP A 32 1.17 -14.77 4.65
C ASP A 32 -0.27 -14.30 4.92
N ASN A 33 -1.01 -14.04 3.84
CA ASN A 33 -2.35 -13.45 3.86
C ASN A 33 -2.41 -12.12 4.66
N ASP A 34 -1.40 -11.27 4.52
CA ASP A 34 -1.31 -9.96 5.18
C ASP A 34 -2.26 -8.93 4.57
N ILE A 35 -3.55 -9.10 4.87
CA ILE A 35 -4.62 -8.19 4.47
C ILE A 35 -5.62 -7.99 5.62
N MET A 36 -6.20 -6.79 5.70
CA MET A 36 -7.11 -6.40 6.77
C MET A 36 -8.21 -5.47 6.24
N LEU A 37 -9.42 -5.61 6.78
CA LEU A 37 -10.52 -4.67 6.58
C LEU A 37 -10.73 -3.82 7.83
N ILE A 38 -10.94 -2.53 7.64
CA ILE A 38 -11.32 -1.59 8.70
C ILE A 38 -12.70 -1.02 8.37
N LYS A 39 -13.67 -1.22 9.27
CA LYS A 39 -14.98 -0.57 9.17
C LYS A 39 -14.90 0.78 9.90
N LEU A 40 -15.23 1.86 9.20
CA LEU A 40 -15.32 3.19 9.80
C LEU A 40 -16.50 3.28 10.78
N SER A 41 -16.40 4.11 11.82
CA SER A 41 -17.49 4.36 12.78
C SER A 41 -18.64 5.17 12.20
N LYS A 42 -18.34 5.97 11.17
CA LYS A 42 -19.28 6.69 10.31
C LYS A 42 -18.77 6.66 8.86
N PRO A 43 -19.65 6.77 7.85
CA PRO A 43 -19.20 6.89 6.46
C PRO A 43 -18.30 8.11 6.26
N ALA A 44 -17.31 8.00 5.37
CA ALA A 44 -16.54 9.16 4.91
C ALA A 44 -17.36 10.00 3.93
N THR A 45 -17.18 11.32 3.95
CA THR A 45 -17.77 12.22 2.96
C THR A 45 -16.89 12.22 1.71
N LEU A 46 -17.38 11.64 0.62
CA LEU A 46 -16.65 11.61 -0.66
C LEU A 46 -16.69 13.00 -1.33
N ASN A 47 -15.54 13.44 -1.85
CA ASN A 47 -15.36 14.73 -2.51
C ASN A 47 -14.10 14.72 -3.39
N SER A 48 -13.65 15.86 -3.88
CA SER A 48 -12.44 15.98 -4.72
C SER A 48 -11.15 15.48 -4.04
N TYR A 49 -11.11 15.42 -2.71
CA TYR A 49 -9.94 15.00 -1.94
C TYR A 49 -10.08 13.60 -1.33
N VAL A 50 -11.27 12.99 -1.34
CA VAL A 50 -11.55 11.68 -0.75
C VAL A 50 -12.41 10.87 -1.73
N GLN A 51 -11.81 9.87 -2.36
CA GLN A 51 -12.47 8.95 -3.29
C GLN A 51 -12.02 7.51 -3.02
N PRO A 52 -12.90 6.51 -3.21
CA PRO A 52 -12.52 5.11 -3.12
C PRO A 52 -11.68 4.69 -4.34
N VAL A 53 -10.86 3.67 -4.15
CA VAL A 53 -10.21 2.94 -5.25
C VAL A 53 -11.03 1.68 -5.57
N ALA A 54 -11.11 1.33 -6.85
CA ALA A 54 -11.78 0.10 -7.28
C ALA A 54 -10.93 -1.13 -6.93
N LEU A 55 -11.60 -2.25 -6.64
CA LEU A 55 -10.93 -3.55 -6.54
C LEU A 55 -10.55 -4.07 -7.93
N PRO A 56 -9.45 -4.85 -8.05
CA PRO A 56 -9.07 -5.46 -9.31
C PRO A 56 -10.11 -6.51 -9.75
N THR A 57 -10.40 -6.55 -11.05
CA THR A 57 -11.24 -7.59 -11.67
C THR A 57 -10.44 -8.83 -12.09
N SER A 58 -9.13 -8.69 -12.22
CA SER A 58 -8.16 -9.76 -12.52
C SER A 58 -6.78 -9.40 -11.97
N CYS A 59 -5.92 -10.40 -11.78
CA CYS A 59 -4.52 -10.16 -11.40
C CYS A 59 -3.76 -9.44 -12.53
N ALA A 60 -2.97 -8.45 -12.17
CA ALA A 60 -2.11 -7.75 -13.13
C ALA A 60 -0.87 -8.61 -13.47
N PRO A 61 -0.46 -8.70 -14.75
CA PRO A 61 0.72 -9.45 -15.15
C PRO A 61 2.03 -8.73 -14.77
N ALA A 62 3.14 -9.47 -14.78
CA ALA A 62 4.48 -8.90 -14.64
C ALA A 62 4.76 -7.84 -15.73
N GLY A 63 5.51 -6.81 -15.37
CA GLY A 63 5.77 -5.62 -16.20
C GLY A 63 4.68 -4.55 -16.12
N THR A 64 3.53 -4.81 -15.47
CA THR A 64 2.51 -3.78 -15.27
C THR A 64 3.07 -2.68 -14.37
N MET A 65 3.03 -1.43 -14.85
CA MET A 65 3.43 -0.27 -14.06
C MET A 65 2.34 0.08 -13.04
N CYS A 66 2.76 0.29 -11.80
CA CYS A 66 1.90 0.69 -10.68
C CYS A 66 2.50 1.92 -9.97
N THR A 67 1.64 2.69 -9.30
CA THR A 67 2.07 3.77 -8.43
C THR A 67 1.93 3.33 -6.97
N VAL A 68 3.02 3.41 -6.21
CA VAL A 68 3.00 3.29 -4.74
C VAL A 68 3.10 4.68 -4.13
N SER A 69 2.36 4.92 -3.05
CA SER A 69 2.33 6.21 -2.37
C SER A 69 2.31 6.06 -0.86
N GLY A 70 2.93 6.98 -0.13
CA GLY A 70 2.88 6.99 1.33
C GLY A 70 3.80 8.04 1.97
N TRP A 71 3.80 8.04 3.31
CA TRP A 71 4.64 8.90 4.16
C TRP A 71 5.77 8.09 4.83
N GLY A 72 6.25 7.05 4.14
CA GLY A 72 7.31 6.17 4.63
C GLY A 72 8.67 6.87 4.75
N ASN A 73 9.66 6.16 5.28
CA ASN A 73 11.04 6.65 5.29
C ASN A 73 11.58 6.76 3.86
N THR A 74 12.00 7.96 3.45
CA THR A 74 12.51 8.25 2.10
C THR A 74 13.99 7.93 1.93
N MET A 75 14.69 7.62 3.03
CA MET A 75 16.16 7.46 3.05
C MET A 75 16.92 8.65 2.45
N SER A 76 16.27 9.82 2.44
CA SER A 76 16.78 11.06 1.85
C SER A 76 16.62 12.19 2.86
N SER A 77 17.66 13.01 3.00
CA SER A 77 17.63 14.21 3.84
C SER A 77 16.85 15.36 3.21
N THR A 78 16.56 15.29 1.90
CA THR A 78 15.91 16.37 1.14
C THR A 78 14.43 16.11 0.87
N ALA A 79 14.00 14.85 0.89
CA ALA A 79 12.60 14.50 0.69
C ALA A 79 11.79 14.72 1.98
N ASP A 80 10.78 15.59 1.91
CA ASP A 80 9.89 15.87 3.03
C ASP A 80 8.90 14.70 3.23
N LYS A 81 9.27 13.75 4.10
CA LYS A 81 8.43 12.60 4.46
C LYS A 81 7.10 12.97 5.13
N ASN A 82 6.89 14.23 5.52
CA ASN A 82 5.60 14.67 6.04
C ASN A 82 4.61 14.92 4.91
N LYS A 83 5.09 15.18 3.67
CA LYS A 83 4.26 15.27 2.47
C LYS A 83 4.17 13.92 1.78
N LEU A 84 2.99 13.60 1.24
CA LEU A 84 2.77 12.35 0.53
C LEU A 84 3.74 12.21 -0.64
N GLN A 85 4.48 11.10 -0.69
CA GLN A 85 5.39 10.76 -1.78
C GLN A 85 4.74 9.72 -2.70
N CYS A 86 5.17 9.71 -3.97
CA CYS A 86 4.75 8.74 -4.97
C CYS A 86 5.95 8.19 -5.74
N LEU A 87 5.90 6.91 -6.10
CA LEU A 87 6.89 6.24 -6.94
C LEU A 87 6.18 5.31 -7.92
N ASN A 88 6.65 5.30 -9.17
CA ASN A 88 6.20 4.35 -10.18
C ASN A 88 7.13 3.15 -10.24
N ILE A 89 6.57 1.94 -10.10
CA ILE A 89 7.30 0.68 -10.06
C ILE A 89 6.61 -0.37 -10.94
N PRO A 90 7.35 -1.24 -11.64
CA PRO A 90 6.78 -2.38 -12.34
C PRO A 90 6.52 -3.54 -11.38
N ILE A 91 5.49 -4.35 -11.65
CA ILE A 91 5.35 -5.69 -11.07
C ILE A 91 6.47 -6.58 -11.63
N LEU A 92 7.17 -7.29 -10.76
CA LEU A 92 8.23 -8.23 -11.13
C LEU A 92 7.67 -9.62 -11.42
N SER A 93 8.42 -10.42 -12.17
CA SER A 93 8.03 -11.82 -12.38
C SER A 93 8.13 -12.61 -11.07
N TYR A 94 7.34 -13.69 -10.97
CA TYR A 94 7.46 -14.62 -9.84
C TYR A 94 8.88 -15.19 -9.72
N SER A 95 9.53 -15.47 -10.86
CA SER A 95 10.91 -15.96 -10.88
C SER A 95 11.86 -14.97 -10.22
N ASP A 96 11.79 -13.69 -10.58
CA ASP A 96 12.65 -12.66 -9.98
C ASP A 96 12.38 -12.53 -8.47
N CYS A 97 11.11 -12.51 -8.08
CA CYS A 97 10.69 -12.41 -6.68
C CYS A 97 11.22 -13.59 -5.84
N ASN A 98 11.05 -14.82 -6.34
CA ASN A 98 11.53 -16.02 -5.66
C ASN A 98 13.07 -16.14 -5.70
N ASN A 99 13.74 -15.63 -6.74
CA ASN A 99 15.20 -15.58 -6.78
C ASN A 99 15.76 -14.61 -5.72
N SER A 100 15.09 -13.49 -5.49
CA SER A 100 15.44 -12.53 -4.42
C SER A 100 15.09 -13.03 -3.02
N TYR A 101 14.00 -13.81 -2.89
CA TYR A 101 13.51 -14.34 -1.61
C TYR A 101 13.22 -15.86 -1.68
N PRO A 102 14.25 -16.73 -1.78
CA PRO A 102 14.07 -18.16 -2.03
C PRO A 102 13.19 -18.85 -0.98
N GLY A 103 12.06 -19.42 -1.44
CA GLY A 103 11.15 -20.19 -0.58
C GLY A 103 10.28 -19.35 0.36
N MET A 104 10.31 -18.02 0.26
CA MET A 104 9.54 -17.13 1.12
C MET A 104 8.27 -16.58 0.46
N ILE A 105 8.18 -16.62 -0.87
CA ILE A 105 7.07 -16.05 -1.64
C ILE A 105 5.92 -17.05 -1.73
N THR A 106 4.74 -16.65 -1.23
CA THR A 106 3.50 -17.43 -1.33
C THR A 106 2.63 -16.96 -2.51
N ASN A 107 1.55 -17.68 -2.80
CA ASN A 107 0.56 -17.27 -3.81
C ASN A 107 -0.20 -15.98 -3.44
N ALA A 108 -0.12 -15.52 -2.19
CA ALA A 108 -0.72 -14.27 -1.72
C ALA A 108 0.25 -13.07 -1.82
N MET A 109 1.45 -13.27 -2.39
CA MET A 109 2.51 -12.28 -2.49
C MET A 109 2.95 -12.07 -3.94
N PHE A 110 3.44 -10.87 -4.24
CA PHE A 110 4.15 -10.55 -5.47
C PHE A 110 5.19 -9.46 -5.16
N CYS A 111 6.22 -9.35 -6.00
CA CYS A 111 7.22 -8.28 -5.89
C CYS A 111 6.94 -7.17 -6.89
N ALA A 112 7.30 -5.94 -6.53
CA ALA A 112 7.27 -4.79 -7.42
C ALA A 112 8.44 -3.85 -7.09
N GLY A 113 9.04 -3.24 -8.10
CA GLY A 113 10.24 -2.41 -7.94
C GLY A 113 11.24 -2.60 -9.06
N TYR A 114 12.47 -2.12 -8.83
CA TYR A 114 13.59 -2.28 -9.74
C TYR A 114 14.63 -3.19 -9.08
N LEU A 115 15.14 -4.18 -9.80
CA LEU A 115 16.13 -5.14 -9.25
C LEU A 115 17.44 -4.46 -8.82
N GLU A 116 17.76 -3.32 -9.43
CA GLU A 116 18.95 -2.51 -9.10
C GLU A 116 18.79 -1.71 -7.80
N GLY A 117 17.61 -1.73 -7.19
CA GLY A 117 17.23 -0.83 -6.09
C GLY A 117 16.49 0.42 -6.60
N GLY A 118 15.67 1.00 -5.73
CA GLY A 118 14.95 2.25 -5.96
C GLY A 118 15.51 3.41 -5.15
#